data_AF-A0A928LJG9-F1
#
_entry.id   AF-A0A928LJG9-F1
#
_cell.length_a   1.000
_cell.length_b   1.000
_cell.length_c   1.000
_cell.angle_alpha   90.00
_cell.angle_beta   90.00
_cell.angle_gamma   90.00
#
_symmetry.space_group_name_H-M   'P 1'
#
loop_
_entity.id
_entity.type
_entity.pdbx_description
1 polymer ?
#
loop_
_entity_poly.entity_id
_entity_poly.type
_entity_poly.pdbx_seq_one_letter_code
_entity_poly.pdbx_strand_id
1 'polypeptide(L)'
;MEKQYFGTDKNGNEIFKYTLTDEKGNSLSVLNYGATIQSLIITDKNGVKKDVVLGFDNLPQYESTENRTCFGAVCGRVANRIANGEFWIEGEKYTLAKNNGPHCLHGGTDGFDKKFFDLTDAEEDYMTFSTFSMDGEENFPGNLSLSVKYTFKNGLLMIEYLATTTATCPVNITNHSYFNLDGKGDILGHKLQLNSSFYIPVDDTTLATGIVTAVDGTEFDFRQEKVMGPAILSWAGKQPSAKGIDHHFFCDSAISEYRKFGTLTASDD
;
A
#
# COMPACT_ATOMS: atom_id res chain seq x y z
N MET A 1 16.34 -11.72 13.60
CA MET A 1 16.02 -10.35 13.14
C MET A 1 17.21 -9.42 13.35
N GLU A 2 17.59 -8.66 12.32
CA GLU A 2 18.62 -7.60 12.41
C GLU A 2 17.94 -6.23 12.65
N LYS A 3 18.55 -5.35 13.43
CA LYS A 3 18.07 -3.98 13.70
C LYS A 3 19.18 -2.98 13.35
N GLN A 4 18.87 -2.01 12.49
CA GLN A 4 19.81 -0.98 12.04
C GLN A 4 19.21 0.42 12.22
N TYR A 5 19.96 1.38 12.77
CA TYR A 5 19.53 2.78 12.83
C TYR A 5 19.42 3.37 11.41
N PHE A 6 18.31 4.02 11.12
CA PHE A 6 17.97 4.55 9.79
C PHE A 6 17.88 6.09 9.77
N GLY A 7 17.63 6.71 10.91
CA GLY A 7 17.59 8.17 11.06
C GLY A 7 16.79 8.60 12.27
N THR A 8 16.61 9.90 12.43
CA THR A 8 15.70 10.50 13.41
C THR A 8 14.67 11.33 12.65
N ASP A 9 13.39 11.09 12.91
CA ASP A 9 12.30 11.77 12.22
C ASP A 9 12.16 13.23 12.66
N LYS A 10 11.29 13.99 11.98
CA LYS A 10 10.99 15.39 12.31
C LYS A 10 10.47 15.62 13.74
N ASN A 11 9.98 14.57 14.40
CA ASN A 11 9.44 14.62 15.76
C ASN A 11 10.47 14.18 16.82
N GLY A 12 11.69 13.82 16.42
CA GLY A 12 12.75 13.37 17.32
C GLY A 12 12.72 11.88 17.63
N ASN A 13 11.90 11.07 16.96
CA ASN A 13 11.86 9.63 17.15
C ASN A 13 13.01 8.96 16.40
N GLU A 14 13.67 7.99 17.04
CA GLU A 14 14.67 7.15 16.38
C GLU A 14 13.98 6.13 15.46
N ILE A 15 14.29 6.22 14.17
CA ILE A 15 13.81 5.30 13.16
C ILE A 15 14.86 4.21 12.93
N PHE A 16 14.39 2.97 12.97
CA PHE A 16 15.17 1.76 12.75
C PHE A 16 14.58 0.97 11.60
N LYS A 17 15.47 0.31 10.85
CA LYS A 17 15.17 -0.75 9.89
C LYS A 17 15.33 -2.10 10.57
N TYR A 18 14.29 -2.92 10.48
CA TYR A 18 14.23 -4.28 11.02
C TYR A 18 14.21 -5.27 9.86
N THR A 19 15.08 -6.27 9.88
CA THR A 19 15.19 -7.24 8.78
C THR A 19 14.92 -8.66 9.27
N LEU A 20 13.97 -9.34 8.62
CA LEU A 20 13.78 -10.79 8.68
C LEU A 20 14.45 -11.42 7.47
N THR A 21 15.16 -12.53 7.68
CA THR A 21 15.80 -13.29 6.62
C THR A 21 15.35 -14.73 6.75
N ASP A 22 14.80 -15.31 5.69
CA ASP A 22 14.38 -16.70 5.70
C ASP A 22 15.56 -17.66 5.48
N GLU A 23 15.32 -18.97 5.63
CA GLU A 23 16.34 -20.02 5.46
C GLU A 23 16.93 -20.07 4.04
N LYS A 24 16.24 -19.51 3.05
CA LYS A 24 16.71 -19.43 1.65
C LYS A 24 17.51 -18.15 1.39
N GLY A 25 17.67 -17.28 2.39
CA GLY A 25 18.38 -16.02 2.29
C GLY A 25 17.60 -14.92 1.56
N ASN A 26 16.28 -15.07 1.38
CA ASN A 26 15.41 -13.95 1.03
C ASN A 26 15.24 -13.08 2.27
N SER A 27 14.94 -11.79 2.09
CA SER A 27 14.79 -10.89 3.24
C SER A 27 13.72 -9.83 3.05
N LEU A 28 13.04 -9.50 4.15
CA LEU A 28 12.11 -8.39 4.29
C LEU A 28 12.71 -7.37 5.25
N SER A 29 12.84 -6.11 4.82
CA SER A 29 13.22 -5.00 5.70
C SER A 29 12.04 -4.03 5.89
N VAL A 30 11.71 -3.73 7.15
CA VAL A 30 10.61 -2.85 7.55
C VAL A 30 11.11 -1.74 8.47
N LEU A 31 10.68 -0.50 8.24
CA LEU A 31 10.94 0.64 9.12
C LEU A 31 9.84 0.76 10.17
N ASN A 32 10.19 1.18 11.38
CA ASN A 32 9.20 1.68 12.36
C ASN A 32 8.64 3.07 12.01
N TYR A 33 9.04 3.66 10.89
CA TYR A 33 8.38 4.81 10.27
C TYR A 33 7.34 4.32 9.27
N GLY A 34 6.07 4.62 9.50
CA GLY A 34 4.93 4.20 8.68
C GLY A 34 4.70 2.69 8.63
N ALA A 35 5.37 1.92 9.51
CA ALA A 35 5.51 0.47 9.41
C ALA A 35 5.91 0.05 7.97
N THR A 36 6.85 0.78 7.37
CA THR A 36 7.12 0.79 5.93
C THR A 36 7.98 -0.38 5.48
N ILE A 37 7.54 -1.15 4.48
CA ILE A 37 8.40 -2.10 3.77
C ILE A 37 9.42 -1.30 2.94
N GLN A 38 10.67 -1.29 3.39
CA GLN A 38 11.76 -0.57 2.74
C GLN A 38 12.44 -1.38 1.63
N SER A 39 12.50 -2.70 1.80
CA SER A 39 13.13 -3.62 0.84
C SER A 39 12.51 -5.02 0.97
N LEU A 40 12.40 -5.72 -0.15
CA LEU A 40 11.99 -7.12 -0.24
C LEU A 40 12.90 -7.84 -1.23
N ILE A 41 13.92 -8.51 -0.71
CA ILE A 41 14.90 -9.24 -1.51
C ILE A 41 14.42 -10.66 -1.75
N ILE A 42 14.17 -11.00 -3.01
CA ILE A 42 13.76 -12.35 -3.44
C ILE A 42 14.81 -12.93 -4.39
N THR A 43 15.10 -14.22 -4.22
CA THR A 43 15.95 -14.99 -5.13
C THR A 43 15.13 -15.53 -6.29
N ASP A 44 15.49 -15.17 -7.52
CA ASP A 44 14.81 -15.65 -8.72
C ASP A 44 15.17 -17.10 -9.09
N LYS A 45 14.53 -17.63 -10.15
CA LYS A 45 14.75 -19.00 -10.64
C LYS A 45 16.19 -19.31 -11.06
N ASN A 46 16.99 -18.28 -11.34
CA ASN A 46 18.40 -18.39 -11.74
C ASN A 46 19.35 -18.20 -10.54
N GLY A 47 18.82 -18.04 -9.32
CA GLY A 47 19.61 -17.82 -8.11
C GLY A 47 20.05 -16.36 -7.91
N VAL A 48 19.51 -15.41 -8.68
CA VAL A 48 19.86 -13.99 -8.56
C VAL A 48 18.94 -13.32 -7.56
N LYS A 49 19.53 -12.62 -6.58
CA LYS A 49 18.78 -11.80 -5.62
C LYS A 49 18.41 -10.46 -6.24
N LYS A 50 17.14 -10.08 -6.14
CA LYS A 50 16.60 -8.80 -6.59
C LYS A 50 15.78 -8.17 -5.47
N ASP A 51 15.91 -6.85 -5.30
CA ASP A 51 14.91 -6.09 -4.55
C ASP A 51 13.69 -5.91 -5.45
N VAL A 52 12.57 -6.51 -5.05
CA VAL A 52 11.36 -6.51 -5.89
C VAL A 52 10.38 -5.40 -5.54
N VAL A 53 10.73 -4.53 -4.60
CA VAL A 53 9.95 -3.35 -4.24
C VAL A 53 10.76 -2.06 -4.37
N LEU A 54 10.08 -0.96 -4.64
CA LEU A 54 10.69 0.37 -4.60
C LEU A 54 10.74 0.90 -3.17
N GLY A 55 11.83 1.60 -2.86
CA GLY A 55 12.05 2.26 -1.58
C GLY A 55 13.17 3.30 -1.69
N PHE A 56 13.48 3.93 -0.56
CA PHE A 56 14.61 4.84 -0.42
C PHE A 56 15.65 4.30 0.57
N ASP A 57 16.87 4.81 0.46
CA ASP A 57 18.01 4.43 1.29
C ASP A 57 18.15 5.28 2.57
N ASN A 58 17.37 6.35 2.71
CA ASN A 58 17.42 7.25 3.86
C ASN A 58 16.05 7.83 4.22
N LEU A 59 15.91 8.20 5.50
CA LEU A 59 14.68 8.73 6.08
C LEU A 59 14.18 10.05 5.44
N PRO A 60 15.04 11.06 5.16
CA PRO A 60 14.57 12.31 4.55
C PRO A 60 13.80 12.13 3.24
N GLN A 61 14.12 11.12 2.44
CA GLN A 61 13.35 10.82 1.21
C GLN A 61 11.95 10.29 1.52
N TYR A 62 11.78 9.48 2.57
CA TYR A 62 10.47 9.04 3.04
C TYR A 62 9.65 10.18 3.67
N GLU A 63 10.30 11.13 4.34
CA GLU A 63 9.63 12.30 4.94
C GLU A 63 9.30 13.41 3.93
N SER A 64 9.81 13.30 2.69
CA SER A 64 9.64 14.33 1.66
C SER A 64 8.17 14.58 1.33
N THR A 65 7.77 15.84 1.37
CA THR A 65 6.43 16.30 0.96
C THR A 65 6.34 16.60 -0.53
N GLU A 66 7.49 16.67 -1.24
CA GLU A 66 7.53 16.95 -2.67
C GLU A 66 7.01 15.77 -3.50
N ASN A 67 7.20 14.54 -3.01
CA ASN A 67 6.76 13.32 -3.65
C ASN A 67 6.06 12.42 -2.63
N ARG A 68 4.75 12.63 -2.44
CA ARG A 68 3.94 11.76 -1.57
C ARG A 68 3.67 10.42 -2.26
N THR A 69 4.65 9.53 -2.21
CA THR A 69 4.58 8.22 -2.89
C THR A 69 4.01 7.12 -2.01
N CYS A 70 4.07 7.27 -0.68
CA CYS A 70 3.74 6.24 0.31
C CYS A 70 4.50 4.92 0.07
N PHE A 71 5.69 4.94 -0.55
CA PHE A 71 6.46 3.73 -0.90
C PHE A 71 6.56 2.76 0.27
N GLY A 72 5.88 1.61 0.15
CA GLY A 72 5.90 0.53 1.13
C GLY A 72 5.20 0.81 2.46
N ALA A 73 4.65 2.00 2.65
CA ALA A 73 4.10 2.46 3.92
C ALA A 73 2.68 1.92 4.15
N VAL A 74 2.28 1.83 5.42
CA VAL A 74 0.90 1.56 5.81
C VAL A 74 0.06 2.82 5.65
N CYS A 75 -0.96 2.76 4.82
CA CYS A 75 -1.87 3.89 4.59
C CYS A 75 -3.16 3.74 5.40
N GLY A 76 -3.59 4.81 6.08
CA GLY A 76 -4.79 4.87 6.90
C GLY A 76 -4.93 6.21 7.63
N ARG A 77 -6.03 6.49 8.36
CA ARG A 77 -7.13 5.58 8.76
C ARG A 77 -8.00 5.04 7.61
N VAL A 78 -8.11 5.80 6.52
CA VAL A 78 -8.82 5.39 5.31
C VAL A 78 -7.89 5.54 4.11
N ALA A 79 -7.48 4.41 3.53
CA ALA A 79 -6.73 4.36 2.29
C ALA A 79 -7.59 4.81 1.09
N ASN A 80 -6.93 5.33 0.05
CA ASN A 80 -7.52 5.94 -1.13
C ASN A 80 -8.28 7.24 -0.80
N ARG A 81 -9.19 7.67 -1.68
CA ARG A 81 -9.80 9.01 -1.68
C ARG A 81 -11.15 9.02 -0.98
N ILE A 82 -11.37 10.04 -0.14
CA ILE A 82 -12.68 10.45 0.35
C ILE A 82 -13.10 11.71 -0.41
N ALA A 83 -14.22 11.60 -1.12
CA ALA A 83 -14.78 12.68 -1.94
C ALA A 83 -14.96 13.95 -1.10
N ASN A 84 -14.55 15.09 -1.66
CA ASN A 84 -14.52 16.39 -0.99
C ASN A 84 -13.84 16.45 0.40
N GLY A 85 -13.12 15.40 0.81
CA GLY A 85 -12.63 15.27 2.18
C GLY A 85 -13.77 15.27 3.20
N GLU A 86 -14.95 14.78 2.86
CA GLU A 86 -16.13 14.85 3.72
C GLU A 86 -16.81 13.48 3.82
N PHE A 87 -17.25 13.12 5.02
CA PHE A 87 -18.11 11.96 5.24
C PHE A 87 -19.10 12.23 6.38
N TRP A 88 -20.10 11.35 6.50
CA TRP A 88 -21.16 11.49 7.48
C TRP A 88 -21.25 10.24 8.36
N ILE A 89 -21.45 10.45 9.66
CA ILE A 89 -21.80 9.40 10.62
C ILE A 89 -23.05 9.88 11.35
N GLU A 90 -24.12 9.10 11.28
CA GLU A 90 -25.39 9.39 11.98
C GLU A 90 -25.94 10.81 11.73
N GLY A 91 -25.69 11.36 10.53
CA GLY A 91 -26.12 12.70 10.14
C GLY A 91 -25.14 13.83 10.51
N GLU A 92 -24.13 13.56 11.34
CA GLU A 92 -23.04 14.50 11.63
C GLU A 92 -22.00 14.48 10.50
N LYS A 93 -21.59 15.67 10.06
CA LYS A 93 -20.59 15.84 8.99
C LYS A 93 -19.19 16.00 9.57
N TYR A 94 -18.27 15.17 9.10
CA TYR A 94 -16.84 15.28 9.38
C TYR A 94 -16.12 15.86 8.16
N THR A 95 -15.20 16.80 8.39
CA THR A 95 -14.40 17.44 7.34
C THR A 95 -12.92 17.16 7.57
N LEU A 96 -12.30 16.49 6.61
CA LEU A 96 -10.91 16.04 6.60
C LEU A 96 -10.01 17.02 5.86
N ALA A 97 -8.69 16.84 6.00
CA ALA A 97 -7.72 17.58 5.20
C ALA A 97 -7.89 17.28 3.70
N LYS A 98 -7.90 18.33 2.87
CA LYS A 98 -7.91 18.24 1.41
C LYS A 98 -6.47 18.23 0.88
N ASN A 99 -5.79 17.12 1.10
CA ASN A 99 -4.37 16.92 0.77
C ASN A 99 -4.14 16.38 -0.66
N ASN A 100 -5.20 16.14 -1.44
CA ASN A 100 -5.12 15.75 -2.83
C ASN A 100 -6.22 16.45 -3.65
N GLY A 101 -5.92 17.68 -4.09
CA GLY A 101 -6.91 18.53 -4.75
C GLY A 101 -8.12 18.77 -3.85
N PRO A 102 -9.36 18.49 -4.28
CA PRO A 102 -10.54 18.65 -3.44
C PRO A 102 -10.75 17.49 -2.45
N HIS A 103 -9.95 16.42 -2.49
CA HIS A 103 -10.18 15.17 -1.76
C HIS A 103 -9.21 14.98 -0.60
N CYS A 104 -9.62 14.13 0.35
CA CYS A 104 -8.72 13.56 1.35
C CYS A 104 -8.20 12.23 0.81
N LEU A 105 -6.88 12.06 0.76
CA LEU A 105 -6.19 10.88 0.27
C LEU A 105 -5.35 10.25 1.39
N HIS A 106 -5.47 8.93 1.52
CA HIS A 106 -4.68 8.09 2.44
C HIS A 106 -4.66 8.63 3.88
N GLY A 107 -5.85 8.93 4.40
CA GLY A 107 -6.05 9.29 5.80
C GLY A 107 -5.61 10.68 6.23
N GLY A 108 -5.24 11.56 5.30
CA GLY A 108 -4.98 12.97 5.62
C GLY A 108 -3.51 13.37 5.51
N THR A 109 -3.15 14.52 6.07
CA THR A 109 -1.84 15.17 5.86
C THR A 109 -0.72 14.39 6.52
N ASP A 110 -0.93 14.00 7.78
CA ASP A 110 -0.03 13.19 8.62
C ASP A 110 -0.69 11.83 8.90
N GLY A 111 -1.13 11.15 7.84
CA GLY A 111 -1.70 9.80 7.88
C GLY A 111 -0.71 8.74 8.40
N PHE A 112 -1.16 7.50 8.49
CA PHE A 112 -0.35 6.40 9.04
C PHE A 112 0.97 6.17 8.29
N ASP A 113 1.08 6.61 7.03
CA ASP A 113 2.29 6.50 6.23
C ASP A 113 3.47 7.30 6.81
N LYS A 114 3.19 8.26 7.70
CA LYS A 114 4.20 9.19 8.27
C LYS A 114 4.33 9.09 9.78
N LYS A 115 3.65 8.12 10.38
CA LYS A 115 3.64 7.94 11.84
C LYS A 115 4.79 7.07 12.31
N PHE A 116 5.22 7.31 13.53
CA PHE A 116 6.02 6.35 14.27
C PHE A 116 5.15 5.16 14.71
N PHE A 117 5.71 3.95 14.63
CA PHE A 117 5.12 2.73 15.16
C PHE A 117 6.09 2.06 16.13
N ASP A 118 5.62 1.69 17.32
CA ASP A 118 6.41 0.89 18.25
C ASP A 118 6.54 -0.55 17.74
N LEU A 119 7.74 -1.13 17.79
CA LEU A 119 7.90 -2.58 17.67
C LEU A 119 7.43 -3.21 18.99
N THR A 120 6.27 -3.85 18.95
CA THR A 120 5.59 -4.39 20.15
C THR A 120 5.79 -5.88 20.37
N ASP A 121 6.09 -6.63 19.32
CA ASP A 121 6.38 -8.07 19.39
C ASP A 121 7.24 -8.49 18.20
N ALA A 122 8.12 -9.48 18.38
CA ALA A 122 8.96 -10.01 17.30
C ALA A 122 9.56 -11.35 17.67
N GLU A 123 9.65 -12.24 16.68
CA GLU A 123 10.30 -13.54 16.77
C GLU A 123 11.19 -13.75 15.52
N GLU A 124 11.61 -15.00 15.26
CA GLU A 124 12.47 -15.34 14.12
C GLU A 124 11.86 -15.02 12.76
N ASP A 125 10.56 -15.30 12.58
CA ASP A 125 9.85 -15.18 11.30
C ASP A 125 8.76 -14.11 11.27
N TYR A 126 8.59 -13.30 12.33
CA TYR A 126 7.64 -12.19 12.33
C TYR A 126 8.06 -10.98 13.17
N MET A 127 7.45 -9.83 12.88
CA MET A 127 7.50 -8.62 13.68
C MET A 127 6.14 -7.90 13.69
N THR A 128 5.75 -7.31 14.82
CA THR A 128 4.48 -6.59 15.00
C THR A 128 4.74 -5.16 15.43
N PHE A 129 4.29 -4.23 14.60
CA PHE A 129 4.32 -2.80 14.86
C PHE A 129 2.97 -2.30 15.35
N SER A 130 2.94 -1.38 16.30
CA SER A 130 1.70 -0.76 16.76
C SER A 130 1.81 0.76 16.78
N THR A 131 0.71 1.44 16.48
CA THR A 131 0.59 2.89 16.63
C THR A 131 -0.78 3.25 17.21
N PHE A 132 -0.91 4.50 17.64
CA PHE A 132 -2.14 5.04 18.20
C PHE A 132 -2.53 6.32 17.46
N SER A 133 -3.83 6.48 17.22
CA SER A 133 -4.43 7.67 16.60
C SER A 133 -5.47 8.21 17.56
N MET A 134 -5.25 9.41 18.09
CA MET A 134 -6.14 10.01 19.08
C MET A 134 -7.48 10.40 18.45
N ASP A 135 -8.54 10.47 19.25
CA ASP A 135 -9.81 11.07 18.84
C ASP A 135 -9.59 12.48 18.23
N GLY A 136 -10.20 12.72 17.08
CA GLY A 136 -10.05 13.97 16.31
C GLY A 136 -8.76 14.08 15.49
N GLU A 137 -7.85 13.10 15.54
CA GLU A 137 -6.65 13.11 14.71
C GLU A 137 -7.00 13.00 13.22
N GLU A 138 -6.44 13.89 12.40
CA GLU A 138 -6.84 14.11 11.00
C GLU A 138 -8.36 14.31 10.84
N ASN A 139 -9.05 14.76 11.90
CA ASN A 139 -10.49 14.95 12.02
C ASN A 139 -11.34 13.65 11.93
N PHE A 140 -10.74 12.48 12.18
CA PHE A 140 -11.50 11.24 12.36
C PHE A 140 -11.93 11.04 13.82
N PRO A 141 -13.19 10.64 14.09
CA PRO A 141 -13.67 10.40 15.44
C PRO A 141 -13.13 9.09 16.03
N GLY A 142 -13.05 9.03 17.34
CA GLY A 142 -12.64 7.88 18.11
C GLY A 142 -11.12 7.73 18.20
N ASN A 143 -10.66 7.26 19.37
CA ASN A 143 -9.31 6.74 19.52
C ASN A 143 -9.20 5.44 18.73
N LEU A 144 -8.13 5.27 17.95
CA LEU A 144 -7.84 4.05 17.21
C LEU A 144 -6.47 3.50 17.57
N SER A 145 -6.42 2.24 18.00
CA SER A 145 -5.20 1.45 18.10
C SER A 145 -5.05 0.59 16.86
N LEU A 146 -3.89 0.64 16.21
CA LEU A 146 -3.56 -0.18 15.03
C LEU A 146 -2.34 -1.04 15.33
N SER A 147 -2.44 -2.34 15.08
CA SER A 147 -1.31 -3.26 15.02
C SER A 147 -1.16 -3.81 13.60
N VAL A 148 0.09 -3.89 13.14
CA VAL A 148 0.48 -4.39 11.82
C VAL A 148 1.54 -5.47 12.04
N LYS A 149 1.19 -6.71 11.75
CA LYS A 149 2.10 -7.85 11.87
C LYS A 149 2.59 -8.25 10.49
N TYR A 150 3.91 -8.28 10.34
CA TYR A 150 4.61 -8.80 9.18
C TYR A 150 5.18 -10.16 9.53
N THR A 151 4.74 -11.21 8.83
CA THR A 151 5.34 -12.54 8.89
C THR A 151 6.05 -12.81 7.58
N PHE A 152 7.31 -13.26 7.62
CA PHE A 152 8.10 -13.54 6.43
C PHE A 152 8.83 -14.88 6.55
N LYS A 153 8.43 -15.83 5.68
CA LYS A 153 8.96 -17.19 5.71
C LYS A 153 8.93 -17.83 4.34
N ASN A 154 10.04 -18.40 3.89
CA ASN A 154 10.14 -19.13 2.62
C ASN A 154 9.64 -18.32 1.40
N GLY A 155 9.90 -17.01 1.37
CA GLY A 155 9.43 -16.09 0.34
C GLY A 155 7.95 -15.69 0.45
N LEU A 156 7.19 -16.22 1.42
CA LEU A 156 5.84 -15.77 1.73
C LEU A 156 5.91 -14.56 2.66
N LEU A 157 5.39 -13.43 2.20
CA LEU A 157 5.08 -12.26 3.01
C LEU A 157 3.59 -12.27 3.37
N MET A 158 3.29 -12.24 4.65
CA MET A 158 1.94 -12.05 5.18
C MET A 158 1.89 -10.75 5.98
N ILE A 159 0.85 -9.95 5.75
CA ILE A 159 0.60 -8.70 6.45
C ILE A 159 -0.78 -8.80 7.10
N GLU A 160 -0.84 -8.70 8.41
CA GLU A 160 -2.07 -8.76 9.19
C GLU A 160 -2.32 -7.41 9.87
N TYR A 161 -3.54 -6.90 9.78
CA TYR A 161 -3.95 -5.64 10.38
C TYR A 161 -5.00 -5.89 11.45
N LEU A 162 -4.79 -5.36 12.65
CA LEU A 162 -5.78 -5.32 13.72
C LEU A 162 -6.02 -3.87 14.13
N ALA A 163 -7.23 -3.37 13.93
CA ALA A 163 -7.63 -2.03 14.31
C ALA A 163 -8.82 -2.08 15.27
N THR A 164 -8.72 -1.35 16.38
CA THR A 164 -9.82 -1.17 17.35
C THR A 164 -10.09 0.31 17.53
N THR A 165 -11.35 0.72 17.42
CA THR A 165 -11.79 2.11 17.60
C THR A 165 -12.76 2.26 18.77
N THR A 166 -12.72 3.40 19.47
CA THR A 166 -13.65 3.71 20.57
C THR A 166 -14.94 4.40 20.13
N ALA A 167 -15.05 4.79 18.85
CA ALA A 167 -16.25 5.38 18.27
C ALA A 167 -16.48 4.85 16.85
N THR A 168 -17.71 4.92 16.36
CA THR A 168 -18.04 4.64 14.95
C THR A 168 -17.15 5.51 14.06
N CYS A 169 -16.34 4.89 13.20
CA CYS A 169 -15.40 5.56 12.32
C CYS A 169 -15.14 4.66 11.10
N PRO A 170 -15.02 5.21 9.88
CA PRO A 170 -14.52 4.44 8.75
C PRO A 170 -13.06 4.02 9.00
N VAL A 171 -12.74 2.76 8.67
CA VAL A 171 -11.38 2.21 8.74
C VAL A 171 -11.15 1.39 7.47
N ASN A 172 -10.08 1.72 6.75
CA ASN A 172 -9.63 0.98 5.57
C ASN A 172 -8.10 1.09 5.49
N ILE A 173 -7.39 0.02 5.84
CA ILE A 173 -5.93 0.01 5.98
C ILE A 173 -5.33 -0.85 4.88
N THR A 174 -4.22 -0.39 4.30
CA THR A 174 -3.48 -1.14 3.29
C THR A 174 -1.98 -0.86 3.39
N ASN A 175 -1.17 -1.66 2.70
CA ASN A 175 0.24 -1.39 2.47
C ASN A 175 0.43 -0.90 1.03
N HIS A 176 1.28 0.10 0.84
CA HIS A 176 1.46 0.76 -0.45
C HIS A 176 2.82 0.46 -1.09
N SER A 177 3.31 -0.78 -0.98
CA SER A 177 4.49 -1.26 -1.73
C SER A 177 4.28 -1.18 -3.24
N TYR A 178 5.31 -0.69 -3.93
CA TYR A 178 5.36 -0.66 -5.39
C TYR A 178 6.30 -1.75 -5.86
N PHE A 179 5.78 -2.71 -6.61
CA PHE A 179 6.55 -3.86 -7.06
C PHE A 179 7.19 -3.62 -8.43
N ASN A 180 8.44 -4.03 -8.56
CA ASN A 180 9.13 -4.24 -9.84
C ASN A 180 9.95 -5.52 -9.71
N LEU A 181 9.47 -6.61 -10.32
CA LEU A 181 10.05 -7.95 -10.18
C LEU A 181 11.40 -8.09 -10.92
N ASP A 182 11.70 -7.17 -11.83
CA ASP A 182 13.01 -7.08 -12.50
C ASP A 182 14.04 -6.31 -11.64
N GLY A 183 13.58 -5.64 -10.57
CA GLY A 183 14.37 -4.84 -9.63
C GLY A 183 14.90 -3.53 -10.20
N LYS A 184 14.50 -3.16 -11.42
CA LYS A 184 14.93 -1.94 -12.12
C LYS A 184 14.04 -1.63 -13.32
N GLY A 185 14.14 -0.41 -13.84
CA GLY A 185 13.45 0.00 -15.06
C GLY A 185 11.95 0.20 -14.86
N ASP A 186 11.19 0.09 -15.94
CA ASP A 186 9.73 0.15 -15.92
C ASP A 186 9.10 -1.24 -15.72
N ILE A 187 7.77 -1.28 -15.60
CA ILE A 187 6.98 -2.50 -15.44
C ILE A 187 6.20 -2.87 -16.72
N LEU A 188 6.47 -2.22 -17.85
CA LEU A 188 5.67 -2.38 -19.07
C LEU A 188 5.78 -3.80 -19.64
N GLY A 189 6.91 -4.47 -19.39
CA GLY A 189 7.15 -5.86 -19.77
C GLY A 189 6.54 -6.91 -18.84
N HIS A 190 6.12 -6.53 -17.62
CA HIS A 190 5.52 -7.48 -16.68
C HIS A 190 4.21 -8.03 -17.21
N LYS A 191 3.86 -9.26 -16.79
CA LYS A 191 2.59 -9.89 -17.12
C LYS A 191 1.70 -9.89 -15.89
N LEU A 192 0.42 -9.57 -16.09
CA LEU A 192 -0.57 -9.48 -15.02
C LEU A 192 -1.76 -10.36 -15.34
N GLN A 193 -2.20 -11.12 -14.33
CA GLN A 193 -3.49 -11.76 -14.27
C GLN A 193 -4.22 -11.30 -13.00
N LEU A 194 -5.49 -10.91 -13.11
CA LEU A 194 -6.37 -10.56 -12.00
C LEU A 194 -7.63 -11.45 -12.04
N ASN A 195 -8.00 -12.00 -10.89
CA ASN A 195 -9.29 -12.67 -10.67
C ASN A 195 -10.37 -11.61 -10.39
N SER A 196 -10.62 -10.78 -11.40
CA SER A 196 -11.51 -9.63 -11.33
C SER A 196 -12.29 -9.45 -12.62
N SER A 197 -13.62 -9.45 -12.52
CA SER A 197 -14.54 -9.22 -13.62
C SER A 197 -15.07 -7.78 -13.68
N PHE A 198 -14.77 -6.97 -12.67
CA PHE A 198 -15.28 -5.61 -12.55
C PHE A 198 -14.23 -4.63 -12.01
N TYR A 199 -14.34 -3.37 -12.43
CA TYR A 199 -13.55 -2.25 -11.90
C TYR A 199 -14.44 -1.01 -11.71
N ILE A 200 -13.91 0.02 -11.04
CA ILE A 200 -14.56 1.33 -10.92
C ILE A 200 -13.79 2.36 -11.76
N PRO A 201 -14.40 2.93 -12.82
CA PRO A 201 -13.84 4.07 -13.53
C PRO A 201 -13.66 5.28 -12.61
N VAL A 202 -12.67 6.10 -12.91
CA VAL A 202 -12.37 7.33 -12.16
C VAL A 202 -12.61 8.58 -13.01
N ASP A 203 -12.81 9.71 -12.35
CA ASP A 203 -12.87 11.02 -13.00
C ASP A 203 -11.47 11.64 -13.23
N ASP A 204 -11.43 12.89 -13.69
CA ASP A 204 -10.18 13.61 -13.98
C ASP A 204 -9.36 13.94 -12.73
N THR A 205 -9.94 13.81 -11.55
CA THR A 205 -9.26 13.92 -10.26
C THR A 205 -8.88 12.57 -9.68
N THR A 206 -9.05 11.48 -10.44
CA THR A 206 -8.83 10.09 -10.04
C THR A 206 -9.73 9.63 -8.87
N LEU A 207 -10.87 10.30 -8.69
CA LEU A 207 -11.92 9.89 -7.76
C LEU A 207 -12.80 8.81 -8.42
N ALA A 208 -13.12 7.76 -7.69
CA ALA A 208 -14.03 6.72 -8.14
C ALA A 208 -15.43 7.27 -8.45
N THR A 209 -15.96 6.97 -9.64
CA THR A 209 -17.29 7.41 -10.10
C THR A 209 -18.46 6.73 -9.39
N GLY A 210 -18.19 5.61 -8.70
CA GLY A 210 -19.22 4.76 -8.10
C GLY A 210 -19.91 3.80 -9.07
N ILE A 211 -19.56 3.85 -10.37
CA ILE A 211 -20.12 2.96 -11.39
C ILE A 211 -19.30 1.68 -11.44
N VAL A 212 -19.94 0.54 -11.16
CA VAL A 212 -19.29 -0.77 -11.31
C VAL A 212 -19.34 -1.18 -12.79
N THR A 213 -18.18 -1.32 -13.42
CA THR A 213 -18.05 -1.57 -14.86
C THR A 213 -17.39 -2.92 -15.10
N ALA A 214 -17.93 -3.71 -16.03
CA ALA A 214 -17.34 -4.99 -16.42
C ALA A 214 -16.00 -4.74 -17.16
N VAL A 215 -15.02 -5.61 -16.93
CA VAL A 215 -13.72 -5.53 -17.62
C VAL A 215 -13.79 -6.02 -19.07
N ASP A 216 -14.81 -6.81 -19.42
CA ASP A 216 -14.97 -7.45 -20.73
C ASP A 216 -14.88 -6.44 -21.89
N GLY A 217 -13.98 -6.70 -22.84
CA GLY A 217 -13.76 -5.82 -24.00
C GLY A 217 -13.00 -4.51 -23.69
N THR A 218 -12.47 -4.33 -22.48
CA THR A 218 -11.69 -3.14 -22.09
C THR A 218 -10.19 -3.42 -21.97
N GLU A 219 -9.37 -2.37 -21.87
CA GLU A 219 -7.94 -2.50 -21.53
C GLU A 219 -7.71 -3.20 -20.18
N PHE A 220 -8.67 -3.09 -19.27
CA PHE A 220 -8.62 -3.61 -17.91
C PHE A 220 -8.92 -5.12 -17.79
N ASP A 221 -9.21 -5.81 -18.89
CA ASP A 221 -9.43 -7.27 -18.86
C ASP A 221 -8.12 -8.03 -18.65
N PHE A 222 -7.75 -8.22 -17.39
CA PHE A 222 -6.62 -9.04 -16.95
C PHE A 222 -7.06 -10.42 -16.44
N ARG A 223 -8.28 -10.89 -16.77
CA ARG A 223 -8.74 -12.23 -16.32
C ARG A 223 -7.86 -13.35 -16.84
N GLN A 224 -7.28 -13.14 -18.02
CA GLN A 224 -6.19 -13.94 -18.57
C GLN A 224 -4.88 -13.18 -18.44
N GLU A 225 -3.79 -13.89 -18.16
CA GLU A 225 -2.46 -13.29 -18.09
C GLU A 225 -2.11 -12.60 -19.41
N LYS A 226 -1.68 -11.33 -19.32
CA LYS A 226 -1.19 -10.57 -20.46
C LYS A 226 -0.13 -9.55 -20.04
N VAL A 227 0.70 -9.14 -21.00
CA VAL A 227 1.69 -8.05 -20.80
C VAL A 227 0.94 -6.75 -20.46
N MET A 228 1.40 -6.06 -19.42
CA MET A 228 0.75 -4.86 -18.88
C MET A 228 0.93 -3.62 -19.76
N GLY A 229 2.09 -3.48 -20.41
CA GLY A 229 2.49 -2.29 -21.15
C GLY A 229 1.45 -1.76 -22.14
N PRO A 230 0.90 -2.60 -23.05
CA PRO A 230 -0.13 -2.15 -23.98
C PRO A 230 -1.38 -1.56 -23.30
N ALA A 231 -1.85 -2.17 -22.20
CA ALA A 231 -3.01 -1.68 -21.47
C ALA A 231 -2.71 -0.36 -20.74
N ILE A 232 -1.54 -0.26 -20.09
CA ILE A 232 -1.08 0.96 -19.40
C ILE A 232 -0.97 2.12 -20.38
N LEU A 233 -0.27 1.93 -21.50
CA LEU A 233 -0.01 2.99 -22.48
C LEU A 233 -1.29 3.42 -23.21
N SER A 234 -2.16 2.46 -23.59
CA SER A 234 -3.46 2.77 -24.20
C SER A 234 -4.31 3.62 -23.26
N TRP A 235 -4.43 3.21 -21.99
CA TRP A 235 -5.26 3.92 -21.04
C TRP A 235 -4.68 5.28 -20.64
N ALA A 236 -3.36 5.39 -20.49
CA ALA A 236 -2.70 6.68 -20.21
C ALA A 236 -2.99 7.73 -21.29
N GLY A 237 -3.18 7.32 -22.55
CA GLY A 237 -3.63 8.19 -23.63
C GLY A 237 -5.10 8.63 -23.53
N LYS A 238 -5.97 7.82 -22.90
CA LYS A 238 -7.41 8.11 -22.72
C LYS A 238 -7.70 8.90 -21.45
N GLN A 239 -6.99 8.62 -20.35
CA GLN A 239 -7.12 9.28 -19.06
C GLN A 239 -5.75 9.80 -18.56
N PRO A 240 -5.27 10.94 -19.09
CA PRO A 240 -3.94 11.46 -18.75
C PRO A 240 -3.74 11.77 -17.27
N SER A 241 -4.82 12.05 -16.52
CA SER A 241 -4.78 12.29 -15.08
C SER A 241 -4.33 11.06 -14.28
N ALA A 242 -4.67 9.85 -14.74
CA ALA A 242 -4.27 8.59 -14.11
C ALA A 242 -2.84 8.17 -14.47
N LYS A 243 -2.28 8.70 -15.58
CA LYS A 243 -0.91 8.41 -16.07
C LYS A 243 -0.57 6.92 -16.22
N GLY A 244 -1.59 6.06 -16.33
CA GLY A 244 -1.50 4.62 -16.22
C GLY A 244 -2.78 4.05 -15.61
N ILE A 245 -2.69 2.90 -14.92
CA ILE A 245 -3.83 2.25 -14.29
C ILE A 245 -3.85 2.61 -12.79
N ASP A 246 -4.80 3.45 -12.38
CA ASP A 246 -5.08 3.80 -10.96
C ASP A 246 -6.56 3.55 -10.63
N HIS A 247 -6.97 2.28 -10.61
CA HIS A 247 -8.39 1.89 -10.50
C HIS A 247 -8.59 0.81 -9.43
N HIS A 248 -9.76 0.83 -8.80
CA HIS A 248 -10.20 -0.27 -7.95
C HIS A 248 -10.74 -1.41 -8.80
N PHE A 249 -10.26 -2.62 -8.53
CA PHE A 249 -10.72 -3.88 -9.12
C PHE A 249 -11.38 -4.74 -8.05
N PHE A 250 -12.50 -5.36 -8.38
CA PHE A 250 -13.22 -6.23 -7.45
C PHE A 250 -12.67 -7.66 -7.49
N CYS A 251 -12.52 -8.33 -6.35
CA CYS A 251 -12.15 -9.73 -6.31
C CYS A 251 -13.38 -10.61 -6.58
N ASP A 252 -13.34 -11.44 -7.62
CA ASP A 252 -14.46 -12.32 -8.03
C ASP A 252 -14.75 -13.43 -7.01
N SER A 253 -13.77 -13.76 -6.16
CA SER A 253 -13.89 -14.84 -5.18
C SER A 253 -14.75 -14.41 -4.00
N ALA A 254 -15.67 -15.29 -3.57
CA ALA A 254 -16.50 -15.09 -2.38
C ALA A 254 -15.68 -14.85 -1.11
N ILE A 255 -16.26 -14.17 -0.12
CA ILE A 255 -15.54 -13.83 1.12
C ILE A 255 -15.08 -15.08 1.88
N SER A 256 -13.76 -15.31 1.88
CA SER A 256 -13.03 -16.32 2.66
C SER A 256 -11.81 -15.68 3.36
N GLU A 257 -11.14 -16.45 4.23
CA GLU A 257 -9.93 -16.02 4.96
C GLU A 257 -8.79 -15.59 4.01
N TYR A 258 -8.50 -16.38 2.97
CA TYR A 258 -7.52 -16.03 1.94
C TYR A 258 -8.08 -16.27 0.54
N ARG A 259 -7.82 -15.33 -0.37
CA ARG A 259 -8.20 -15.42 -1.78
C ARG A 259 -7.05 -15.00 -2.66
N LYS A 260 -6.76 -15.80 -3.70
CA LYS A 260 -5.85 -15.37 -4.76
C LYS A 260 -6.53 -14.28 -5.57
N PHE A 261 -6.04 -13.05 -5.46
CA PHE A 261 -6.56 -11.93 -6.26
C PHE A 261 -5.90 -11.83 -7.64
N GLY A 262 -4.61 -12.18 -7.76
CA GLY A 262 -3.92 -12.09 -9.03
C GLY A 262 -2.55 -12.75 -9.04
N THR A 263 -1.84 -12.56 -10.13
CA THR A 263 -0.44 -12.96 -10.33
C THR A 263 0.25 -11.89 -11.15
N LEU A 264 1.43 -11.48 -10.68
CA LEU A 264 2.35 -10.60 -11.38
C LEU A 264 3.59 -11.43 -11.70
N THR A 265 4.02 -11.41 -12.96
CA THR A 265 5.15 -12.17 -13.47
C THR A 265 6.18 -11.20 -14.05
N ALA A 266 7.46 -11.44 -13.76
CA ALA A 266 8.58 -10.62 -14.24
C ALA A 266 8.66 -10.61 -15.77
N SER A 267 9.33 -9.62 -16.36
CA SER A 267 9.36 -9.48 -17.82
C SER A 267 10.08 -10.63 -18.52
N ASP A 268 11.07 -11.21 -17.85
CA ASP A 268 11.95 -12.28 -18.36
C ASP A 268 11.52 -13.70 -17.95
N ASP A 269 10.38 -13.85 -17.26
CA ASP A 269 9.81 -15.13 -16.83
C ASP A 269 8.78 -15.70 -17.81
#